data_AF-A0A7G7BVF9-F1
#
_entry.id   AF-A0A7G7BVF9-F1
#
_cell.length_a   1.000
_cell.length_b   1.000
_cell.length_c   1.000
_cell.angle_alpha   90.00
_cell.angle_beta   90.00
_cell.angle_gamma   90.00
#
_symmetry.space_group_name_H-M   'P 1'
#
loop_
_entity.id
_entity.type
_entity.pdbx_description
1 polymer ?
#
loop_
_entity_poly.entity_id
_entity_poly.type
_entity_poly.pdbx_seq_one_letter_code
_entity_poly.pdbx_strand_id
1 'polypeptide(L)'
;MAPTGGWVDRLAAARPEEFAELFHEALTDDFGAVARLHQMLETASEWCRAHGARGSASELDALTDRLTDLGDELHLVGEGLGHEIHSRSHRAAAAARISPAVAVSGPSVGQQTQAPAPIPPSAVRSLPRSR
;
A
#
# COMPACT_ATOMS: atom_id res chain seq x y z
N MET A 1 8.43 2.07 27.71
CA MET A 1 7.68 3.03 26.88
C MET A 1 7.99 2.66 25.43
N ALA A 2 7.12 1.91 24.77
CA ALA A 2 7.34 1.53 23.37
C ALA A 2 7.11 2.78 22.49
N PRO A 3 7.95 3.04 21.48
CA PRO A 3 7.80 4.21 20.63
C PRO A 3 6.50 4.06 19.83
N THR A 4 5.54 4.95 20.07
CA THR A 4 4.28 5.03 19.32
C THR A 4 4.49 5.36 17.83
N GLY A 5 5.72 5.65 17.40
CA GLY A 5 6.11 5.81 15.99
C GLY A 5 6.41 4.51 15.25
N GLY A 6 6.66 3.39 15.94
CA GLY A 6 7.16 2.17 15.28
C GLY A 6 6.23 1.58 14.22
N TRP A 7 4.92 1.54 14.49
CA TRP A 7 3.93 0.97 13.56
C TRP A 7 3.63 1.88 12.38
N VAL A 8 3.50 3.18 12.62
CA VAL A 8 3.23 4.15 11.56
C VAL A 8 4.40 4.21 10.59
N ASP A 9 5.64 4.24 11.10
CA ASP A 9 6.84 4.24 10.28
C ASP A 9 6.98 2.91 9.50
N ARG A 10 6.64 1.78 10.13
CA ARG A 10 6.67 0.45 9.49
C ARG A 10 5.64 0.33 8.36
N LEU A 11 4.42 0.85 8.56
CA LEU A 11 3.40 0.91 7.51
C LEU A 11 3.80 1.84 6.37
N ALA A 12 4.38 3.00 6.68
CA ALA A 12 4.84 3.94 5.65
C ALA A 12 5.98 3.39 4.79
N ALA A 13 6.85 2.55 5.39
CA ALA A 13 7.95 1.90 4.69
C ALA A 13 7.57 0.54 4.06
N ALA A 14 6.34 0.06 4.28
CA ALA A 14 5.92 -1.27 3.85
C ALA A 14 5.89 -1.39 2.33
N ARG A 15 6.30 -2.57 1.83
CA ARG A 15 6.04 -2.93 0.45
C ARG A 15 4.55 -3.19 0.22
N PRO A 16 4.03 -3.03 -1.00
CA PRO A 16 2.63 -3.33 -1.28
C PRO A 16 2.24 -4.73 -0.82
N GLU A 17 3.09 -5.73 -1.04
CA GLU A 17 2.80 -7.13 -0.66
C GLU A 17 2.72 -7.36 0.85
N GLU A 18 3.39 -6.52 1.65
CA GLU A 18 3.48 -6.66 3.11
C GLU A 18 2.46 -5.75 3.83
N PHE A 19 1.97 -4.72 3.14
CA PHE A 19 1.16 -3.67 3.77
C PHE A 19 -0.11 -4.21 4.42
N ALA A 20 -0.84 -5.10 3.74
CA ALA A 20 -2.12 -5.60 4.24
C ALA A 20 -1.95 -6.41 5.54
N GLU A 21 -0.93 -7.27 5.60
CA GLU A 21 -0.61 -8.04 6.80
C GLU A 21 -0.16 -7.13 7.94
N LEU A 22 0.71 -6.16 7.67
CA LEU A 22 1.17 -5.19 8.67
C LEU A 22 0.04 -4.29 9.18
N PHE A 23 -0.89 -3.91 8.31
CA PHE A 23 -2.06 -3.11 8.68
C PHE A 23 -2.98 -3.90 9.63
N HIS A 24 -3.23 -5.17 9.30
CA HIS A 24 -4.01 -6.08 10.13
C HIS A 24 -3.34 -6.30 11.50
N GLU A 25 -2.03 -6.61 11.53
CA GLU A 25 -1.26 -6.79 12.77
C GLU A 25 -1.26 -5.51 13.63
N ALA A 26 -1.08 -4.34 13.02
CA ALA A 26 -0.99 -3.09 13.74
C ALA A 26 -2.31 -2.67 14.39
N LEU A 27 -3.44 -2.94 13.75
CA LEU A 27 -4.75 -2.39 14.13
C LEU A 27 -5.66 -3.41 14.80
N THR A 28 -5.84 -4.58 14.19
CA THR A 28 -6.97 -5.48 14.47
C THR A 28 -6.58 -6.81 15.08
N ASP A 29 -5.30 -7.17 15.10
CA ASP A 29 -4.83 -8.36 15.81
C ASP A 29 -5.07 -8.25 17.33
N ASP A 30 -4.97 -9.36 18.06
CA ASP A 30 -5.31 -9.46 19.49
C ASP A 30 -4.53 -8.46 20.37
N PHE A 31 -3.35 -8.04 19.90
CA PHE A 31 -2.52 -7.02 20.54
C PHE A 31 -2.46 -5.71 19.77
N GLY A 32 -3.27 -5.54 18.73
CA GLY A 32 -3.37 -4.37 17.86
C GLY A 32 -3.85 -3.11 18.60
N ALA A 33 -3.80 -1.97 17.90
CA ALA A 33 -4.20 -0.69 18.48
C ALA A 33 -5.66 -0.66 18.94
N VAL A 34 -6.58 -1.31 18.21
CA VAL A 34 -8.00 -1.39 18.55
C VAL A 34 -8.20 -2.18 19.84
N ALA A 35 -7.65 -3.40 19.91
CA ALA A 35 -7.75 -4.25 21.10
C ALA A 35 -7.18 -3.57 22.36
N ARG A 36 -6.01 -2.92 22.24
CA ARG A 36 -5.41 -2.16 23.35
C ARG A 36 -6.25 -0.97 23.79
N LEU A 37 -6.87 -0.25 22.86
CA LEU A 37 -7.74 0.87 23.19
C LEU A 37 -9.06 0.38 23.83
N HIS A 38 -9.64 -0.71 23.33
CA HIS A 38 -10.82 -1.34 23.92
C HIS A 38 -10.56 -1.70 25.39
N GLN A 39 -9.48 -2.43 25.67
CA GLN A 39 -9.09 -2.77 27.03
C GLN A 39 -8.89 -1.54 27.91
N MET A 40 -8.32 -0.46 27.38
CA MET A 40 -8.10 0.79 28.10
C MET A 40 -9.41 1.47 28.48
N LEU A 41 -10.37 1.55 27.54
CA LEU A 41 -11.68 2.15 27.77
C LEU A 41 -12.51 1.32 28.77
N GLU A 42 -12.48 0.00 28.66
CA GLU A 42 -13.13 -0.91 29.60
C GLU A 42 -12.57 -0.75 31.02
N THR A 43 -11.24 -0.74 31.16
CA THR A 43 -10.56 -0.51 32.44
C THR A 43 -10.93 0.85 33.03
N ALA A 44 -11.00 1.89 32.20
CA ALA A 44 -11.39 3.23 32.64
C ALA A 44 -12.87 3.28 33.06
N SER A 45 -13.76 2.59 32.36
CA SER A 45 -15.18 2.49 32.69
C SER A 45 -15.38 1.81 34.04
N GLU A 46 -14.70 0.68 34.28
CA GLU A 46 -14.69 -0.01 35.57
C GLU A 46 -14.21 0.90 36.71
N TRP A 47 -13.12 1.64 36.49
CA TRP A 47 -12.63 2.61 37.44
C TRP A 47 -13.68 3.68 37.73
N CYS A 48 -14.34 4.25 36.71
CA CYS A 48 -15.40 5.23 36.89
C CYS A 48 -16.58 4.69 37.71
N ARG A 49 -16.99 3.44 37.49
CA ARG A 49 -18.05 2.79 38.29
C ARG A 49 -17.66 2.66 39.75
N ALA A 50 -16.43 2.22 40.02
CA ALA A 50 -15.90 2.07 41.37
C ALA A 50 -15.82 3.40 42.15
N HIS A 51 -15.67 4.52 41.44
CA HIS A 51 -15.51 5.86 42.03
C HIS A 51 -16.77 6.74 41.92
N GLY A 52 -17.92 6.16 41.55
CA GLY A 52 -19.20 6.86 41.51
C GLY A 52 -19.42 7.78 40.29
N ALA A 53 -18.49 7.81 39.33
CA ALA A 53 -18.59 8.58 38.09
C ALA A 53 -19.44 7.83 37.03
N ARG A 54 -20.71 7.54 37.36
CA ARG A 54 -21.58 6.69 36.53
C ARG A 54 -21.83 7.23 35.12
N GLY A 55 -21.98 8.54 34.96
CA GLY A 55 -22.17 9.16 33.64
C GLY A 55 -20.97 8.90 32.73
N SER A 56 -19.76 9.15 33.24
CA SER A 56 -18.52 8.87 32.50
C SER A 56 -18.33 7.39 32.19
N ALA A 57 -18.72 6.48 33.10
CA ALA A 57 -18.70 5.05 32.82
C ALA A 57 -19.59 4.69 31.62
N SER A 58 -20.83 5.19 31.58
CA SER A 58 -21.74 4.95 30.46
C SER A 58 -21.25 5.54 29.14
N GLU A 59 -20.60 6.72 29.18
CA GLU A 59 -19.97 7.30 27.98
C GLU A 59 -18.80 6.45 27.48
N LEU A 60 -17.96 5.94 28.39
CA LEU A 60 -16.84 5.06 28.04
C LEU A 60 -17.33 3.72 27.47
N ASP A 61 -18.39 3.13 28.03
CA ASP A 61 -19.01 1.91 27.47
C ASP A 61 -19.49 2.13 26.03
N ALA A 62 -20.19 3.26 25.79
CA ALA A 62 -20.66 3.60 24.45
C ALA A 62 -19.51 3.84 23.45
N LEU A 63 -18.34 4.31 23.92
CA LEU A 63 -17.15 4.42 23.10
C LEU A 63 -16.51 3.07 22.82
N THR A 64 -16.51 2.16 23.81
CA THR A 64 -16.04 0.77 23.65
C THR A 64 -16.87 0.04 22.60
N ASP A 65 -18.20 0.16 22.63
CA ASP A 65 -19.09 -0.46 21.62
C ASP A 65 -18.76 0.04 20.20
N ARG A 66 -18.64 1.37 20.03
CA ARG A 66 -18.28 1.96 18.73
C ARG A 66 -16.89 1.55 18.26
N LEU A 67 -15.96 1.33 19.19
CA LEU A 67 -14.62 0.88 18.86
C LEU A 67 -14.61 -0.57 18.37
N THR A 68 -15.48 -1.42 18.92
CA THR A 68 -15.70 -2.78 18.41
C THR A 68 -16.22 -2.74 16.97
N ASP A 69 -17.26 -1.95 16.71
CA ASP A 69 -17.80 -1.77 15.35
C ASP A 69 -16.72 -1.26 14.38
N LEU A 70 -15.92 -0.28 14.80
CA LEU A 70 -14.81 0.24 14.01
C LEU A 70 -13.71 -0.81 13.78
N GLY A 71 -13.45 -1.66 14.76
CA GLY A 71 -12.51 -2.78 14.64
C GLY A 71 -12.92 -3.75 13.53
N ASP A 72 -14.20 -4.10 13.49
CA ASP A 72 -14.78 -4.97 12.45
C ASP A 72 -14.71 -4.30 11.07
N GLU A 73 -15.03 -3.01 10.97
CA GLU A 73 -14.89 -2.25 9.71
C GLU A 73 -13.43 -2.22 9.23
N LEU A 74 -12.48 -1.98 10.13
CA LEU A 74 -11.05 -1.97 9.81
C LEU A 74 -10.54 -3.35 9.38
N HIS A 75 -11.06 -4.43 9.98
CA HIS A 75 -10.75 -5.80 9.60
C HIS A 75 -11.15 -6.04 8.13
N LEU A 76 -12.39 -5.71 7.78
CA LEU A 76 -12.92 -5.85 6.41
C LEU A 76 -12.14 -5.00 5.39
N VAL A 77 -11.75 -3.77 5.77
CA VAL A 77 -10.90 -2.92 4.94
C VAL A 77 -9.53 -3.57 4.70
N GLY A 78 -8.94 -4.17 5.74
CA GLY A 78 -7.68 -4.93 5.63
C GLY A 78 -7.77 -6.10 4.65
N GLU A 79 -8.84 -6.90 4.73
CA GLU A 79 -9.08 -8.01 3.81
C GLU A 79 -9.24 -7.54 2.36
N GLY A 80 -10.03 -6.47 2.15
CA GLY A 80 -10.27 -5.86 0.84
C GLY A 80 -8.98 -5.32 0.21
N LEU A 81 -8.14 -4.66 1.02
CA LEU A 81 -6.85 -4.14 0.58
C LEU A 81 -5.92 -5.27 0.16
N GLY A 82 -5.87 -6.36 0.95
CA GLY A 82 -5.14 -7.57 0.59
C GLY A 82 -5.57 -8.10 -0.78
N HIS A 83 -6.87 -8.25 -1.01
CA HIS A 83 -7.41 -8.71 -2.28
C HIS A 83 -7.04 -7.79 -3.46
N GLU A 84 -7.14 -6.48 -3.28
CA GLU A 84 -6.79 -5.51 -4.32
C GLU A 84 -5.31 -5.63 -4.73
N ILE A 85 -4.41 -5.64 -3.74
CA ILE A 85 -2.97 -5.75 -3.97
C ILE A 85 -2.64 -7.05 -4.71
N HIS A 86 -3.15 -8.19 -4.23
CA HIS A 86 -2.92 -9.49 -4.85
C HIS A 86 -3.44 -9.52 -6.29
N SER A 87 -4.64 -9.01 -6.54
CA SER A 87 -5.24 -8.97 -7.88
C SER A 87 -4.41 -8.13 -8.87
N ARG A 88 -3.88 -6.99 -8.42
CA ARG A 88 -3.03 -6.10 -9.23
C ARG A 88 -1.69 -6.77 -9.55
N SER A 89 -1.08 -7.41 -8.56
CA SER A 89 0.18 -8.15 -8.74
C SER A 89 0.02 -9.30 -9.73
N HIS A 90 -1.06 -10.08 -9.63
CA HIS A 90 -1.37 -11.14 -10.60
C HIS A 90 -1.57 -10.59 -12.02
N ARG A 91 -2.30 -9.48 -12.16
CA ARG A 91 -2.52 -8.83 -13.47
C ARG A 91 -1.20 -8.35 -14.09
N ALA A 92 -0.33 -7.73 -13.29
CA ALA A 92 0.98 -7.28 -13.74
C ALA A 92 1.87 -8.46 -14.18
N ALA A 93 1.89 -9.55 -13.42
CA ALA A 93 2.63 -10.75 -13.76
C ALA A 93 2.10 -11.42 -15.04
N ALA A 94 0.79 -11.45 -15.25
CA ALA A 94 0.18 -11.98 -16.47
C ALA A 94 0.54 -11.13 -17.70
N ALA A 95 0.48 -9.80 -17.60
CA ALA A 95 0.89 -8.90 -18.68
C ALA A 95 2.36 -9.09 -19.07
N ALA A 96 3.25 -9.24 -18.09
CA ALA A 96 4.67 -9.51 -18.34
C ALA A 96 4.93 -10.84 -19.06
N ARG A 97 4.08 -11.85 -18.87
CA ARG A 97 4.17 -13.14 -19.60
C ARG A 97 3.64 -13.05 -21.03
N ILE A 98 2.70 -12.15 -21.28
CA ILE A 98 2.06 -11.98 -22.60
C ILE A 98 2.87 -11.07 -23.51
N SER A 99 3.64 -10.11 -22.98
CA SER A 99 4.62 -9.35 -23.75
C SER A 99 5.81 -10.24 -24.12
N PRO A 100 5.95 -10.69 -25.37
CA PRO A 100 7.22 -11.26 -25.80
C PRO A 100 8.18 -10.07 -25.86
N ALA A 101 9.29 -10.14 -25.14
CA ALA A 101 10.43 -9.34 -25.52
C ALA A 101 10.65 -9.62 -27.01
N VAL A 102 10.39 -8.61 -27.86
CA VAL A 102 10.86 -8.62 -29.24
C VAL A 102 12.39 -8.53 -29.13
N ALA A 103 13.00 -9.68 -28.89
CA ALA A 103 14.41 -9.88 -29.11
C ALA A 103 14.58 -9.78 -30.63
N VAL A 104 14.94 -8.58 -31.09
CA VAL A 104 15.62 -8.42 -32.38
C VAL A 104 16.96 -9.15 -32.25
N SER A 105 16.92 -10.47 -32.40
CA SER A 105 18.08 -11.24 -32.85
C SER A 105 18.16 -11.03 -34.35
N GLY A 106 18.70 -9.87 -34.75
CA GLY A 106 19.15 -9.67 -36.12
C GLY A 106 20.26 -10.68 -36.42
N PRO A 107 20.22 -11.40 -37.56
CA PRO A 107 21.24 -12.39 -37.87
C PRO A 107 22.60 -11.72 -38.04
N SER A 108 23.55 -12.19 -37.23
CA SER A 108 24.97 -11.99 -37.48
C SER A 108 25.32 -12.72 -38.77
N VAL A 109 25.49 -11.96 -39.85
CA VAL A 109 26.20 -12.39 -41.05
C VAL A 109 27.33 -11.40 -41.26
N GLY A 110 28.54 -11.85 -40.95
CA GLY A 110 29.75 -11.11 -41.30
C GLY A 110 29.90 -11.06 -42.81
N GLN A 111 30.26 -9.90 -43.34
CA GLN A 111 31.11 -9.80 -44.51
C GLN A 111 31.89 -8.48 -44.46
N GLN A 112 33.20 -8.63 -44.61
CA GLN A 112 34.18 -7.55 -44.66
C GLN A 112 34.02 -6.67 -45.90
N THR A 113 34.65 -5.50 -45.82
CA THR A 113 35.17 -4.67 -46.93
C THR A 113 34.22 -3.60 -47.48
N GLN A 114 34.37 -2.34 -47.06
CA GLN A 114 35.08 -1.29 -47.83
C GLN A 114 34.76 0.13 -47.29
N ALA A 115 35.82 0.95 -47.20
CA ALA A 115 35.97 2.41 -47.07
C ALA A 115 34.78 3.36 -46.75
N PRO A 116 34.99 4.40 -45.90
CA PRO A 116 33.97 5.38 -45.56
C PRO A 116 33.79 6.41 -46.69
N ALA A 117 32.55 6.60 -47.15
CA ALA A 117 32.16 7.75 -47.96
C ALA A 117 31.28 8.71 -47.13
N PRO A 118 31.41 10.04 -47.31
CA PRO A 118 30.79 11.02 -46.43
C PRO A 118 29.28 11.20 -46.68
N ILE A 119 28.58 11.53 -45.60
CA ILE A 119 27.15 11.84 -45.53
C ILE A 119 26.86 13.14 -46.31
N PRO A 120 25.87 13.18 -47.23
CA PRO A 120 25.33 14.45 -47.72
C PRO A 120 24.34 15.03 -46.69
N PRO A 121 24.38 16.33 -46.37
CA PRO A 121 23.36 16.94 -45.51
C PRO A 121 22.04 17.06 -46.28
N SER A 122 21.02 16.32 -45.82
CA SER A 122 19.64 16.51 -46.24
C SER A 122 19.15 17.90 -45.81
N ALA A 123 18.68 18.66 -46.80
CA ALA A 123 18.10 19.99 -46.66
C ALA A 123 16.94 20.00 -45.65
N VAL A 124 17.06 20.83 -44.62
CA VAL A 124 15.94 21.16 -43.72
C VAL A 124 14.99 22.09 -44.46
N ARG A 125 13.87 21.52 -44.92
CA ARG A 125 12.77 22.27 -45.53
C ARG A 125 11.86 22.83 -44.44
N SER A 126 11.91 24.15 -44.30
CA SER A 126 10.84 25.10 -43.99
C SER A 126 10.01 24.94 -42.70
N LEU A 127 10.20 25.90 -41.78
CA LEU A 127 9.21 26.25 -40.74
C LEU A 127 8.01 27.01 -41.35
N PRO A 128 6.79 26.82 -40.83
CA PRO A 128 5.64 27.66 -41.15
C PRO A 128 5.76 29.02 -40.45
N ARG A 129 5.61 30.11 -41.22
CA ARG A 129 5.40 31.46 -40.69
C ARG A 129 3.92 31.65 -40.40
N SER A 130 3.60 31.95 -39.14
CA SER A 130 2.31 32.51 -38.73
C SER A 130 2.33 34.02 -38.90
N ARG A 131 1.40 34.57 -39.68
CA ARG A 131 0.64 35.77 -39.34
C ARG A 131 -0.54 35.95 -40.28
#